data_AF-A0A353QDY4-F1
#
_entry.id   AF-A0A353QDY4-F1
#
_cell.length_a   1.000
_cell.length_b   1.000
_cell.length_c   1.000
_cell.angle_alpha   90.00
_cell.angle_beta   90.00
_cell.angle_gamma   90.00
#
_symmetry.space_group_name_H-M   'P 1'
#
loop_
_entity.id
_entity.type
_entity.pdbx_description
1 polymer ?
#
loop_
_entity_poly.entity_id
_entity_poly.type
_entity_poly.pdbx_seq_one_letter_code
_entity_poly.pdbx_strand_id
1 'polypeptide(L)' 'LHKEEIRRLYGKTREKGLTLVPLRFYLKRGKVKVELALAKGKRLYDKREDLAARDAKREVERAFRGKE' A
#
# COMPACT_ATOMS: atom_id res chain seq x y z
N LEU A 1 -13.89 8.86 -13.92
CA LEU A 1 -14.21 7.45 -13.63
C LEU A 1 -15.41 7.08 -14.47
N HIS A 2 -15.31 5.99 -15.21
CA HIS A 2 -16.43 5.48 -15.99
C HIS A 2 -17.40 4.72 -15.08
N LYS A 3 -18.69 4.72 -15.42
CA LYS A 3 -19.76 4.09 -14.62
C LYS A 3 -19.50 2.59 -14.38
N GLU A 4 -18.87 1.92 -15.34
CA GLU A 4 -18.48 0.52 -15.27
C GLU A 4 -17.35 0.25 -14.26
N GLU A 5 -16.33 1.11 -14.24
CA GLU A 5 -15.23 1.03 -13.26
C GLU A 5 -15.75 1.18 -11.83
N ILE A 6 -16.70 2.09 -11.61
CA ILE A 6 -17.31 2.30 -10.30
C ILE A 6 -18.06 1.04 -9.85
N ARG A 7 -18.86 0.41 -10.72
CA ARG A 7 -19.56 -0.84 -10.38
C ARG A 7 -18.59 -1.98 -10.08
N ARG A 8 -17.51 -2.10 -10.87
CA ARG A 8 -16.46 -3.11 -10.64
C ARG A 8 -15.76 -2.91 -9.31
N LEU A 9 -15.36 -1.69 -8.98
CA LEU A 9 -14.72 -1.35 -7.70
C LEU A 9 -15.67 -1.52 -6.53
N TYR A 10 -16.95 -1.17 -6.70
CA TYR A 10 -18.00 -1.34 -5.70
C TYR A 10 -18.23 -2.83 -5.37
N GLY A 11 -18.30 -3.69 -6.40
CA GLY A 11 -18.38 -5.15 -6.22
C GLY A 11 -17.17 -5.71 -5.47
N LYS A 12 -15.95 -5.32 -5.88
CA LYS A 12 -14.71 -5.77 -5.24
C LYS A 12 -14.52 -5.26 -3.82
N THR A 13 -15.03 -4.07 -3.49
CA THR A 13 -14.96 -3.54 -2.11
C THR A 13 -15.93 -4.26 -1.17
N ARG A 14 -17.03 -4.83 -1.71
CA ARG A 14 -17.95 -5.68 -0.94
C ARG A 14 -17.41 -7.08 -0.69
N GLU A 15 -16.50 -7.58 -1.51
CA GLU A 15 -15.79 -8.84 -1.21
C GLU A 15 -14.96 -8.69 0.07
N LYS A 16 -15.22 -9.56 1.05
CA LYS A 16 -14.55 -9.53 2.35
C LYS A 16 -13.03 -9.54 2.20
N GLY A 17 -12.39 -8.45 2.64
CA GLY A 17 -10.94 -8.35 2.78
C GLY A 17 -10.24 -7.49 1.74
N LEU A 18 -10.94 -6.95 0.74
CA LEU A 18 -10.39 -5.95 -0.17
C LEU A 18 -10.80 -4.54 0.29
N THR A 19 -9.86 -3.61 0.22
CA THR A 19 -10.03 -2.21 0.62
C THR A 19 -9.47 -1.31 -0.45
N LEU A 20 -10.21 -0.26 -0.78
CA LEU A 20 -9.76 0.76 -1.71
C LEU A 20 -8.80 1.72 -1.00
N VAL A 21 -7.59 1.88 -1.51
CA VAL A 21 -6.55 2.75 -0.93
C VAL A 21 -6.03 3.75 -1.97
N PRO A 22 -5.86 5.03 -1.60
CA PRO A 22 -5.21 6.00 -2.47
C PRO A 22 -3.70 5.75 -2.52
N LEU A 23 -3.13 5.75 -3.72
CA LEU A 23 -1.69 5.64 -3.92
C LEU A 23 -1.04 7.03 -4.02
N ARG A 24 -1.57 7.88 -4.91
CA ARG A 24 -0.95 9.15 -5.27
C ARG A 24 -1.98 10.20 -5.65
N PHE A 25 -1.66 11.44 -5.35
CA PHE A 25 -2.37 12.61 -5.86
C PHE A 25 -1.51 13.27 -6.93
N TYR A 26 -2.10 13.60 -8.08
CA TYR A 26 -1.39 14.24 -9.18
C TYR A 26 -2.25 15.31 -9.86
N LEU A 27 -1.63 16.40 -10.28
CA LEU A 27 -2.31 17.47 -10.99
C LEU A 27 -2.42 17.13 -12.48
N LYS A 28 -3.62 17.22 -13.04
CA LYS A 28 -3.85 17.06 -14.49
C LYS A 28 -4.91 18.05 -14.95
N ARG A 29 -4.53 18.95 -15.87
CA ARG A 29 -5.41 20.00 -16.44
C ARG A 29 -6.06 20.87 -15.35
N GLY A 30 -5.25 21.36 -14.39
CA GLY A 30 -5.72 22.22 -13.30
C GLY A 30 -6.60 21.52 -12.24
N LYS A 31 -6.74 20.20 -12.30
CA LYS A 31 -7.51 19.41 -11.32
C LYS A 31 -6.60 18.40 -10.63
N VAL A 32 -6.79 18.22 -9.32
CA VAL A 32 -6.15 17.14 -8.57
C VAL A 32 -6.86 15.84 -8.91
N LYS A 33 -6.10 14.84 -9.34
CA LYS A 33 -6.55 13.48 -9.60
C LYS A 33 -5.94 12.55 -8.57
N VAL A 34 -6.68 11.51 -8.23
CA VAL A 34 -6.27 10.48 -7.27
C VAL A 34 -6.09 9.18 -8.02
N GLU A 35 -4.97 8.53 -7.80
CA GLU A 35 -4.72 7.15 -8.20
C GLU A 35 -5.16 6.22 -7.07
N LEU A 36 -6.00 5.23 -7.40
CA LEU A 36 -6.62 4.31 -6.45
C LEU A 36 -6.17 2.88 -6.73
N ALA A 37 -5.93 2.11 -5.67
CA ALA A 37 -5.64 0.69 -5.73
C ALA A 37 -6.59 -0.11 -4.84
N LEU A 38 -6.78 -1.38 -5.17
CA LEU A 38 -7.42 -2.36 -4.29
C LEU A 38 -6.34 -3.15 -3.58
N ALA A 39 -6.34 -3.07 -2.25
CA ALA A 39 -5.39 -3.78 -1.40
C ALA A 39 -6.13 -4.79 -0.51
N LYS A 40 -5.44 -5.88 -0.15
CA LYS A 40 -5.88 -6.81 0.87
C LYS A 40 -5.03 -6.60 2.12
N GLY A 41 -5.66 -6.53 3.29
CA GLY A 41 -4.92 -6.45 4.55
C GLY A 41 -4.00 -7.66 4.74
N LYS A 42 -2.71 -7.42 5.06
CA LYS A 42 -1.78 -8.50 5.43
C LYS A 42 -2.25 -9.23 6.69
N ARG A 43 -2.10 -10.56 6.72
CA ARG A 43 -2.42 -11.37 7.91
C ARG A 43 -1.39 -11.09 9.01
N LEU A 44 -1.77 -11.28 10.28
CA LEU A 44 -0.90 -11.02 11.44
C LEU A 44 0.38 -11.86 11.42
N TYR A 45 0.33 -13.06 10.83
CA TYR A 45 1.49 -13.93 10.64
C TYR A 45 2.56 -13.27 9.76
N ASP A 46 2.18 -12.77 8.59
CA ASP A 46 3.09 -12.11 7.63
C ASP A 46 3.74 -10.84 8.20
N LYS A 47 3.08 -10.17 9.17
CA LYS A 47 3.64 -8.97 9.81
C LYS A 47 4.85 -9.29 10.68
N ARG A 48 4.93 -10.49 11.27
CA ARG A 48 6.06 -10.86 12.15
C ARG A 48 7.34 -11.06 11.34
N GLU A 49 7.23 -11.73 10.19
CA GLU A 49 8.35 -11.95 9.28
C GLU A 49 8.87 -10.63 8.70
N ASP A 50 7.96 -9.75 8.24
CA ASP A 50 8.32 -8.42 7.75
C ASP A 50 9.01 -7.55 8.82
N LEU A 51 8.54 -7.62 10.08
CA LEU A 51 9.13 -6.88 11.20
C LEU A 51 10.54 -7.38 11.49
N ALA A 52 10.72 -8.71 11.58
CA ALA A 52 12.04 -9.31 11.80
C ALA A 52 13.02 -8.95 10.67
N ALA A 53 12.59 -9.01 9.41
CA ALA A 53 13.41 -8.64 8.26
C ALA A 53 13.79 -7.14 8.27
N ARG A 54 12.86 -6.26 8.66
CA ARG A 54 13.12 -4.82 8.80
C ARG A 54 14.10 -4.51 9.92
N ASP A 55 13.97 -5.17 11.07
CA ASP A 55 14.86 -4.94 12.20
C ASP A 55 16.27 -5.47 11.89
N ALA A 56 16.39 -6.65 11.29
CA ALA A 56 17.68 -7.18 10.83
C ALA A 56 18.35 -6.23 9.82
N LYS A 57 17.60 -5.69 8.86
CA LYS A 57 18.13 -4.71 7.89
C LYS A 57 18.61 -3.43 8.57
N ARG A 58 17.87 -2.94 9.56
CA ARG A 58 18.21 -1.72 10.32
C ARG A 58 19.45 -1.92 11.18
N GLU A 59 19.64 -3.09 11.79
CA GLU A 59 20.86 -3.42 12.54
C GLU A 59 22.09 -3.46 11.64
N VAL A 60 21.97 -4.10 10.47
CA VAL A 60 23.03 -4.13 9.46
C VAL A 60 23.39 -2.70 9.04
N GLU A 61 22.42 -1.87 8.66
CA GLU A 61 22.67 -0.46 8.28
C GLU A 61 23.34 0.35 9.41
N ARG A 62 22.99 0.11 10.69
CA ARG A 62 23.66 0.76 11.82
C ARG A 62 25.09 0.28 12.01
N ALA A 63 25.35 -1.02 11.87
CA ALA A 63 26.70 -1.58 11.98
C ALA A 63 27.64 -1.07 10.88
N PHE A 64 27.11 -0.83 9.67
CA PHE A 64 27.87 -0.22 8.57
C PHE A 64 28.12 1.28 8.80
N ARG A 65 27.19 2.03 9.41
CA ARG A 65 27.38 3.46 9.72
C ARG A 65 28.30 3.75 10.91
N GLY A 66 28.50 2.80 11.81
CA GLY A 66 29.37 2.97 12.99
C GLY A 66 30.85 2.65 12.75
N LYS A 67 31.25 2.39 11.50
CA LYS A 67 32.63 2.05 11.11
C LYS A 67 33.34 3.13 10.28
N GLU A 68 32.80 4.35 10.24
CA GLU A 68 33.53 5.55 9.80
C GLU A 68 33.99 6.38 10.99
#